data_AF-A0A2P4S6I9-F1
#
_entry.id   AF-A0A2P4S6I9-F1
#
_cell.length_a   1.000
_cell.length_b   1.000
_cell.length_c   1.000
_cell.angle_alpha   90.00
_cell.angle_beta   90.00
_cell.angle_gamma   90.00
#
_symmetry.space_group_name_H-M   'P 1'
#
loop_
_entity.id
_entity.type
_entity.pdbx_description
1 polymer ?
#
loop_
_entity_poly.entity_id
_entity_poly.type
_entity_poly.pdbx_seq_one_letter_code
_entity_poly.pdbx_strand_id
1 'polypeptide(L)'
;MLFTFFSGLLTRLQTSAPKLRTLLSSNSSQSIPSCLWKLGRLNHVAIAVPDLDKAQSLYKDVLGAQVSETVALPEHGVYTVFVELGNTKLELLHPLGEKSPIASFLQKNKTGGMHHICIEVFNIICYIIR
;
A
#
# COMPACT_ATOMS: atom_id res chain seq x y z
N MET A 1 50.38 -6.23 -79.84
CA MET A 1 51.31 -7.23 -79.28
C MET A 1 50.71 -7.64 -77.95
N LEU A 2 50.37 -8.88 -77.62
CA LEU A 2 50.26 -10.18 -78.29
C LEU A 2 49.62 -11.09 -77.21
N PHE A 3 48.87 -12.14 -77.60
CA PHE A 3 48.34 -13.26 -76.78
C PHE A 3 47.15 -12.95 -75.86
N THR A 4 45.96 -13.58 -75.91
CA THR A 4 45.45 -14.95 -76.18
C THR A 4 45.76 -16.04 -75.14
N PHE A 5 44.66 -16.76 -74.80
CA PHE A 5 44.49 -18.15 -74.31
C PHE A 5 44.02 -18.44 -72.86
N PHE A 6 42.78 -18.97 -72.79
CA PHE A 6 42.27 -20.15 -72.02
C PHE A 6 42.20 -20.04 -70.48
N SER A 7 41.32 -20.69 -69.72
CA SER A 7 40.24 -21.68 -69.86
C SER A 7 39.54 -21.66 -68.48
N GLY A 8 38.21 -21.58 -68.38
CA GLY A 8 37.44 -22.78 -68.05
C GLY A 8 37.06 -22.90 -66.55
N LEU A 9 35.77 -23.22 -66.35
CA LEU A 9 35.16 -24.01 -65.27
C LEU A 9 34.23 -23.28 -64.28
N LEU A 10 32.93 -23.47 -64.52
CA LEU A 10 31.84 -23.34 -63.54
C LEU A 10 32.12 -24.21 -62.32
N THR A 11 31.97 -23.68 -61.10
CA THR A 11 31.33 -24.45 -60.02
C THR A 11 30.74 -23.57 -58.91
N ARG A 12 29.46 -23.82 -58.61
CA ARG A 12 28.72 -23.61 -57.36
C ARG A 12 28.52 -22.18 -56.81
N LEU A 13 27.28 -21.71 -56.98
CA LEU A 13 26.58 -20.80 -56.08
C LEU A 13 26.79 -21.19 -54.61
N GLN A 14 27.33 -20.27 -53.80
CA GLN A 14 27.14 -20.24 -52.36
C GLN A 14 26.48 -18.91 -51.99
N THR A 15 25.16 -18.94 -51.85
CA THR A 15 24.40 -17.87 -51.20
C THR A 15 24.70 -17.95 -49.70
N SER A 16 25.20 -16.85 -49.11
CA SER A 16 25.38 -16.78 -47.66
C SER A 16 24.01 -16.77 -46.98
N ALA A 17 23.71 -17.79 -46.18
CA ALA A 17 22.53 -17.81 -45.33
C ALA A 17 22.60 -16.66 -44.31
N PRO A 18 21.49 -15.94 -44.05
CA PRO A 18 21.48 -14.89 -43.05
C PRO A 18 21.63 -15.51 -41.65
N LYS A 19 22.44 -14.87 -40.82
CA LYS A 19 22.64 -15.21 -39.40
C LYS A 19 21.29 -15.15 -38.68
N LEU A 20 20.71 -16.30 -38.36
CA LEU A 20 19.52 -16.40 -37.54
C LEU A 20 19.91 -15.90 -36.13
N ARG A 21 19.51 -14.66 -35.80
CA ARG A 21 19.70 -14.10 -34.46
C ARG A 21 18.67 -14.80 -33.57
N THR A 22 19.14 -15.78 -32.80
CA THR A 22 18.33 -16.51 -31.82
C THR A 22 17.68 -15.51 -30.87
N LEU A 23 16.36 -15.33 -31.00
CA LEU A 23 15.54 -14.65 -29.99
C LEU A 23 15.53 -15.55 -28.76
N LEU A 24 16.44 -15.28 -27.82
CA LEU A 24 16.34 -15.81 -26.48
C LEU A 24 15.11 -15.15 -25.86
N SER A 25 14.02 -15.91 -25.87
CA SER A 25 12.85 -15.75 -25.03
C SER A 25 13.28 -15.25 -23.65
N SER A 26 12.84 -14.04 -23.32
CA SER A 26 12.96 -13.46 -22.00
C SER A 26 12.09 -14.26 -21.03
N ASN A 27 12.64 -15.31 -20.44
CA ASN A 27 12.11 -15.83 -19.19
C ASN A 27 12.52 -14.86 -18.07
N SER A 28 11.87 -13.70 -18.04
CA SER A 28 11.77 -12.94 -16.80
C SER A 28 10.82 -13.72 -15.89
N SER A 29 11.35 -14.70 -15.17
CA SER A 29 10.78 -15.03 -13.87
C SER A 29 10.91 -13.77 -13.03
N GLN A 30 9.89 -12.90 -13.08
CA GLN A 30 9.81 -11.77 -12.18
C GLN A 30 9.60 -12.34 -10.77
N SER A 31 10.70 -12.68 -10.11
CA SER A 31 10.72 -12.79 -8.66
C SER A 31 10.35 -11.41 -8.14
N ILE A 32 9.09 -11.23 -7.78
CA ILE A 32 8.68 -10.05 -7.03
C ILE A 32 9.65 -9.94 -5.83
N PRO A 33 10.41 -8.83 -5.71
CA PRO A 33 11.34 -8.65 -4.61
C PRO A 33 10.61 -8.89 -3.28
N SER A 34 11.19 -9.71 -2.41
CA SER A 34 10.61 -10.04 -1.10
C SER A 34 10.41 -8.81 -0.19
N CYS A 35 10.98 -7.65 -0.55
CA CYS A 35 10.76 -6.38 0.14
C CYS A 35 9.50 -5.62 -0.30
N LEU A 36 8.84 -6.02 -1.41
CA LEU A 36 7.64 -5.32 -1.90
C LEU A 36 6.38 -5.61 -1.08
N TRP A 37 6.31 -6.78 -0.46
CA TRP A 37 5.13 -7.30 0.24
C TRP A 37 5.43 -7.56 1.72
N LYS A 38 6.02 -6.56 2.38
CA LYS A 38 6.29 -6.62 3.82
C LYS A 38 5.27 -5.82 4.60
N LEU A 39 4.49 -6.53 5.43
CA LEU A 39 3.65 -5.94 6.47
C LEU A 39 4.53 -5.42 7.62
N GLY A 40 4.15 -4.27 8.14
CA GLY A 40 4.72 -3.62 9.31
C GLY A 40 3.92 -3.93 10.57
N ARG A 41 4.06 -3.06 11.57
CA ARG A 41 3.36 -3.16 12.86
C ARG A 41 1.92 -2.62 12.76
N LEU A 42 1.13 -2.95 13.78
CA LEU A 42 -0.15 -2.29 14.03
C LEU A 42 0.11 -0.84 14.41
N ASN A 43 -0.35 0.08 13.58
CA ASN A 43 -0.23 1.51 13.83
C ASN A 43 -1.23 1.95 14.90
N HIS A 44 -2.52 1.64 14.67
CA HIS A 44 -3.59 1.95 15.62
C HIS A 44 -4.82 1.06 15.40
N VAL A 45 -5.67 1.02 16.43
CA VAL A 45 -7.06 0.53 16.35
C VAL A 45 -7.98 1.72 16.48
N ALA A 46 -8.81 1.96 15.47
CA ALA A 46 -9.77 3.05 15.47
C ALA A 46 -11.09 2.62 16.11
N ILE A 47 -11.58 3.40 17.06
CA ILE A 47 -12.82 3.17 17.79
C ILE A 47 -13.71 4.38 17.58
N ALA A 48 -14.86 4.19 16.92
CA ALA A 48 -15.85 5.24 16.81
C ALA A 48 -16.63 5.34 18.12
N VAL A 49 -16.68 6.54 18.70
CA VAL A 49 -17.32 6.80 19.99
C VAL A 49 -18.44 7.83 19.86
N PRO A 50 -19.59 7.64 20.54
CA PRO A 50 -20.70 8.58 20.48
C PRO A 50 -20.46 9.86 21.29
N ASP A 51 -19.49 9.84 22.22
CA ASP A 51 -19.13 10.96 23.08
C ASP A 51 -17.61 10.87 23.34
N LEU A 52 -16.87 11.84 22.79
CA LEU A 52 -15.41 11.82 22.82
C LEU A 52 -14.86 12.13 24.21
N ASP A 53 -15.49 13.06 24.94
CA ASP A 53 -15.06 13.48 26.27
C ASP A 53 -15.23 12.33 27.27
N LYS A 54 -16.38 11.63 27.23
CA LYS A 54 -16.60 10.45 28.08
C LYS A 54 -15.61 9.34 27.76
N ALA A 55 -15.33 9.10 26.48
CA ALA A 55 -14.38 8.07 26.08
C ALA A 55 -12.96 8.43 26.53
N GLN A 56 -12.55 9.69 26.35
CA GLN A 56 -11.26 10.19 26.82
C GLN A 56 -11.11 10.03 28.33
N SER A 57 -12.09 10.45 29.12
CA SER A 57 -12.07 10.29 30.58
C SER A 57 -12.03 8.83 31.02
N LEU A 58 -12.70 7.91 30.31
CA LEU A 58 -12.60 6.48 30.61
C LEU A 58 -11.14 6.01 30.51
N TYR A 59 -10.45 6.30 29.41
CA TYR A 59 -9.08 5.85 29.23
C TYR A 59 -8.10 6.58 30.14
N LYS A 60 -8.27 7.89 30.33
CA LYS A 60 -7.38 8.72 31.13
C LYS A 60 -7.57 8.55 32.62
N ASP A 61 -8.80 8.76 33.10
CA ASP A 61 -9.09 8.94 34.53
C ASP A 61 -9.42 7.61 35.21
N VAL A 62 -10.05 6.67 34.51
CA VAL A 62 -10.42 5.35 35.06
C VAL A 62 -9.33 4.31 34.82
N LEU A 63 -8.81 4.25 33.58
CA LEU A 63 -7.81 3.24 33.19
C LEU A 63 -6.36 3.72 33.32
N GLY A 64 -6.14 5.02 33.58
CA GLY A 64 -4.80 5.57 33.84
C GLY A 64 -3.89 5.64 32.61
N ALA A 65 -4.45 5.60 31.39
CA ALA A 65 -3.67 5.70 30.17
C ALA A 65 -3.26 7.15 29.88
N GLN A 66 -2.17 7.32 29.12
CA GLN A 66 -1.83 8.62 28.56
C GLN A 66 -2.72 8.91 27.36
N VAL A 67 -3.44 10.02 27.40
CA VAL A 67 -4.41 10.40 26.37
C VAL A 67 -4.10 11.81 25.86
N SER A 68 -4.09 11.98 24.55
CA SER A 68 -3.84 13.28 23.90
C SER A 68 -5.00 14.25 24.09
N GLU A 69 -4.77 15.50 23.70
CA GLU A 69 -5.87 16.45 23.49
C GLU A 69 -6.69 16.07 22.25
N THR A 70 -7.92 16.58 22.19
CA THR A 70 -8.81 16.45 21.05
C THR A 70 -8.32 17.28 19.88
N VAL A 71 -8.17 16.65 18.72
CA VAL A 71 -7.77 17.30 17.47
C VAL A 71 -8.92 17.25 16.48
N ALA A 72 -9.31 18.40 15.94
CA ALA A 72 -10.26 18.48 14.84
C ALA A 72 -9.56 18.20 13.51
N LEU A 73 -10.11 17.29 12.71
CA LEU A 73 -9.64 16.99 11.34
C LEU A 73 -10.78 17.23 10.34
N PRO A 74 -11.04 18.50 9.95
CA PRO A 74 -12.18 18.85 9.09
C PRO A 74 -12.17 18.14 7.74
N GLU A 75 -11.00 17.95 7.14
CA GLU A 75 -10.84 17.26 5.84
C GLU A 75 -11.28 15.79 5.90
N HIS A 76 -11.15 15.17 7.07
CA HIS A 76 -11.57 13.80 7.32
C HIS A 76 -12.96 13.71 7.97
N GLY A 77 -13.56 14.85 8.33
CA GLY A 77 -14.86 14.92 8.99
C GLY A 77 -14.91 14.21 10.34
N VAL A 78 -13.80 14.23 11.09
CA VAL A 78 -13.72 13.63 12.44
C VAL A 78 -12.97 14.50 13.43
N TYR A 79 -13.32 14.38 14.70
CA TYR A 79 -12.44 14.66 15.83
C TYR A 79 -11.71 13.37 16.21
N THR A 80 -10.45 13.51 16.61
CA THR A 80 -9.61 12.38 17.03
C THR A 80 -8.95 12.64 18.38
N VAL A 81 -8.80 11.58 19.17
CA VAL A 81 -8.03 11.54 20.40
C VAL A 81 -7.20 10.25 20.40
N PHE A 82 -5.93 10.34 20.77
CA PHE A 82 -5.04 9.19 20.84
C PHE A 82 -4.85 8.72 22.28
N VAL A 83 -5.01 7.42 22.49
CA VAL A 83 -4.65 6.72 23.73
C VAL A 83 -3.37 5.94 23.49
N GLU A 84 -2.31 6.28 24.23
CA GLU A 84 -1.00 5.66 24.09
C GLU A 84 -0.91 4.39 24.93
N LEU A 85 -0.61 3.25 24.29
CA LEU A 85 -0.43 1.95 24.95
C LEU A 85 1.04 1.48 24.96
N GLY A 86 1.96 2.31 24.47
CA GLY A 86 3.39 2.01 24.36
C GLY A 86 3.76 1.24 23.10
N ASN A 87 3.10 0.11 22.81
CA ASN A 87 3.38 -0.69 21.60
C ASN A 87 2.55 -0.26 20.37
N THR A 88 1.38 0.33 20.60
CA THR A 88 0.45 0.83 19.59
C THR A 88 -0.44 1.91 20.19
N LYS A 89 -1.41 2.40 19.42
CA LYS A 89 -2.34 3.45 19.84
C LYS A 89 -3.79 3.02 19.64
N LEU A 90 -4.68 3.53 20.48
CA LEU A 90 -6.10 3.58 20.15
C LEU A 90 -6.40 4.97 19.60
N GLU A 91 -7.13 5.01 18.51
CA GLU A 91 -7.63 6.24 17.92
C GLU A 91 -9.13 6.35 18.18
N LEU A 92 -9.53 7.25 19.06
CA LEU A 92 -10.93 7.50 19.38
C LEU A 92 -11.46 8.53 18.39
N LEU A 93 -12.46 8.15 17.60
CA LEU A 93 -13.03 8.98 16.55
C LEU A 93 -14.45 9.41 16.89
N HIS A 94 -14.73 10.70 16.74
CA HIS A 94 -16.07 11.25 16.84
C HIS A 94 -16.42 12.06 15.59
N PRO A 95 -17.67 12.03 15.08
CA PRO A 95 -18.06 12.80 13.90
C PRO A 95 -17.77 14.30 14.04
N LEU A 96 -17.23 14.89 12.98
CA LEU A 96 -17.14 16.34 12.81
C LEU A 96 -17.91 16.73 11.54
N GLY A 97 -18.97 17.51 11.73
CA GLY A 97 -19.87 17.93 10.65
C GLY A 97 -20.85 16.85 10.19
N GLU A 98 -21.80 17.26 9.35
CA GLU A 98 -22.92 16.39 8.93
C GLU A 98 -22.52 15.29 7.94
N LYS A 99 -21.39 15.46 7.24
CA LYS A 99 -20.89 14.53 6.22
C LYS A 99 -19.79 13.60 6.72
N SER A 100 -19.68 13.41 8.03
CA SER A 100 -18.66 12.56 8.62
C SER A 100 -18.77 11.11 8.10
N PRO A 101 -17.65 10.48 7.68
CA PRO A 101 -17.67 9.12 7.15
C PRO A 101 -18.14 8.07 8.18
N ILE A 102 -17.94 8.35 9.47
CA ILE A 102 -18.29 7.44 10.57
C ILE A 102 -19.71 7.68 11.14
N ALA A 103 -20.44 8.68 10.65
CA ALA A 103 -21.78 8.99 11.16
C ALA A 103 -22.75 7.82 10.97
N SER A 104 -22.73 7.18 9.79
CA SER A 104 -23.57 6.02 9.51
C SER A 104 -23.24 4.81 10.39
N PHE A 105 -21.97 4.66 10.79
CA PHE A 105 -21.53 3.61 11.71
C PHE A 105 -22.13 3.82 13.10
N LEU A 106 -22.04 5.04 13.65
CA LEU A 106 -22.60 5.35 14.97
C LEU A 106 -24.14 5.32 15.01
N GLN A 107 -24.82 5.58 13.89
CA GLN A 107 -26.28 5.38 13.80
C GLN A 107 -26.67 3.91 14.01
N LYS A 108 -25.89 2.99 13.43
CA LYS A 108 -26.09 1.54 13.60
C LYS A 108 -25.61 1.06 14.98
N ASN A 109 -24.46 1.57 15.42
CA ASN A 109 -23.78 1.20 16.65
C ASN A 109 -23.82 2.37 17.64
N LYS A 110 -25.00 2.58 18.25
CA LYS A 110 -25.28 3.77 19.10
C LYS A 110 -24.34 3.92 20.30
N THR A 111 -23.78 2.82 20.79
CA THR A 111 -22.84 2.80 21.92
C THR A 111 -21.37 2.95 21.49
N GLY A 112 -21.11 3.13 20.19
CA GLY A 112 -19.76 3.07 19.62
C GLY A 112 -19.29 1.65 19.32
N GLY A 113 -18.05 1.53 18.85
CA GLY A 113 -17.40 0.26 18.55
C GLY A 113 -16.10 0.38 17.77
N MET A 114 -15.37 -0.73 17.64
CA MET A 114 -14.18 -0.80 16.77
C MET A 114 -14.58 -0.60 15.32
N HIS A 115 -13.98 0.39 14.67
CA HIS A 115 -14.31 0.77 13.30
C HIS A 115 -13.35 0.14 12.29
N HIS A 116 -12.04 0.25 12.54
CA HIS A 116 -11.02 -0.32 11.66
C HIS A 116 -9.69 -0.52 12.40
N ILE A 117 -8.77 -1.23 11.76
CA ILE A 117 -7.38 -1.36 12.19
C ILE A 117 -6.48 -0.81 11.08
N CYS A 118 -5.39 -0.16 11.47
CA CYS A 118 -4.39 0.33 10.52
C CYS A 118 -3.06 -0.40 10.73
N ILE A 119 -2.59 -1.06 9.66
CA ILE A 119 -1.32 -1.80 9.66
C ILE A 119 -0.36 -1.08 8.72
N GLU A 120 0.84 -0.82 9.20
CA GLU A 120 1.88 -0.20 8.39
C GLU A 120 2.32 -1.13 7.26
N VAL A 121 2.72 -0.56 6.13
CA VAL A 121 3.31 -1.29 5.01
C VAL A 121 4.60 -0.61 4.58
N PHE A 122 5.55 -1.40 4.09
CA PHE A 122 6.87 -0.86 3.72
C PHE A 122 6.81 0.04 2.47
N ASN A 123 5.94 -0.29 1.51
CA ASN A 123 5.71 0.52 0.32
C ASN A 123 4.24 0.44 -0.10
N ILE A 124 3.53 1.56 0.02
CA ILE A 124 2.09 1.64 -0.28
C ILE A 124 1.78 1.42 -1.77
N ILE A 125 2.64 1.89 -2.67
CA ILE A 125 2.44 1.77 -4.13
C ILE A 125 2.46 0.30 -4.53
N CYS A 126 3.38 -0.48 -3.96
CA CYS A 126 3.53 -1.89 -4.27
C CYS A 126 2.34 -2.75 -3.82
N TYR A 127 1.64 -2.34 -2.76
CA TYR A 127 0.46 -3.06 -2.23
C TYR A 127 -0.84 -2.72 -2.95
N ILE A 128 -0.97 -1.52 -3.55
CA ILE A 128 -2.22 -1.05 -4.16
C ILE A 128 -2.35 -1.46 -5.64
N ILE A 129 -1.25 -1.71 -6.37
CA ILE A 129 -1.27 -2.06 -7.81
C ILE A 129 -1.68 -3.53 -8.01
N ARG A 130 -2.91 -3.88 -7.63
CA ARG A 130 -3.47 -5.21 -7.89
C ARG A 130 -4.53 -5.17 -8.98
#